data_AF-T1H762-F1
#
_entry.id   AF-T1H762-F1
#
_cell.length_a   1.000
_cell.length_b   1.000
_cell.length_c   1.000
_cell.angle_alpha   90.00
_cell.angle_beta   90.00
_cell.angle_gamma   90.00
#
_symmetry.space_group_name_H-M   'P 1'
#
loop_
_entity.id
_entity.type
_entity.pdbx_description
1 polymer ?
#
loop_
_entity_poly.entity_id
_entity_poly.type
_entity_poly.pdbx_seq_one_letter_code
_entity_poly.pdbx_strand_id
1 'polypeptide(L)'
;TTKEPTYSVIREVYDNGVAFEKFEQLLDKALEAKVDYIIIEPTRLGDETGRWIYVGNCLHKTAVISGIASIISSLIWQNRLLVSSPICVISIFCTGLYTVSWNYDPCCQYQ
;
A
#
# COMPACT_ATOMS: atom_id res chain seq x y z
N THR A 1 -11.41 -21.10 -21.17
CA THR A 1 -12.62 -20.71 -20.43
C THR A 1 -12.35 -19.37 -19.79
N THR A 2 -12.92 -18.30 -20.32
CA THR A 2 -12.78 -16.95 -19.76
C THR A 2 -13.56 -16.92 -18.46
N LYS A 3 -12.89 -16.75 -17.31
CA LYS A 3 -13.58 -16.55 -16.03
C LYS A 3 -14.32 -15.21 -16.09
N GLU A 4 -15.56 -15.17 -15.66
CA GLU A 4 -16.28 -13.91 -15.49
C GLU A 4 -15.68 -13.14 -14.31
N PRO A 5 -15.42 -11.83 -14.45
CA PRO A 5 -14.83 -11.03 -13.38
C PRO A 5 -15.81 -10.89 -12.22
N THR A 6 -15.33 -11.14 -11.00
CA THR A 6 -16.13 -11.01 -9.77
C THR A 6 -16.02 -9.59 -9.23
N TYR A 7 -17.13 -9.00 -8.79
CA TYR A 7 -17.14 -7.64 -8.23
C TYR A 7 -17.94 -7.56 -6.93
N SER A 8 -17.55 -6.63 -6.05
CA SER A 8 -18.27 -6.27 -4.83
C SER A 8 -18.53 -4.76 -4.80
N VAL A 9 -19.72 -4.34 -4.38
CA VAL A 9 -20.11 -2.92 -4.32
C VAL A 9 -20.46 -2.56 -2.88
N ILE A 10 -19.71 -1.60 -2.33
CA ILE A 10 -19.97 -1.02 -1.02
C ILE A 10 -20.75 0.26 -1.25
N ARG A 11 -22.04 0.22 -0.90
CA ARG A 11 -22.96 1.33 -1.13
C ARG A 11 -23.00 2.30 0.04
N GLU A 12 -23.14 3.58 -0.28
CA GLU A 12 -23.31 4.60 0.74
C GLU A 12 -24.72 4.54 1.34
N VAL A 13 -24.81 4.26 2.64
CA VAL A 13 -26.06 4.26 3.41
C VAL A 13 -25.96 5.36 4.46
N TYR A 14 -26.77 6.42 4.32
CA TYR A 14 -26.86 7.49 5.31
C TYR A 14 -27.68 7.04 6.53
N ASP A 15 -27.02 6.35 7.46
CA ASP A 15 -27.58 5.99 8.77
C ASP A 15 -26.96 6.86 9.87
N ASN A 16 -27.74 7.31 10.85
CA ASN A 16 -27.47 8.43 11.77
C ASN A 16 -26.39 8.15 12.85
N GLY A 17 -25.22 7.59 12.49
CA GLY A 17 -24.02 7.57 13.34
C GLY A 17 -23.21 6.27 13.38
N VAL A 18 -23.75 5.15 12.87
CA VAL A 18 -23.08 3.81 12.93
C VAL A 18 -22.75 3.27 11.52
N ALA A 19 -22.85 4.11 10.49
CA ALA A 19 -22.70 3.68 9.09
C ALA A 19 -21.23 3.38 8.72
N PHE A 20 -20.26 4.09 9.30
CA PHE A 20 -18.87 4.05 8.83
C PHE A 20 -18.17 2.72 9.12
N GLU A 21 -18.23 2.23 10.36
CA GLU A 21 -17.63 0.95 10.77
C GLU A 21 -18.25 -0.24 9.98
N LYS A 22 -19.53 -0.14 9.62
CA LYS A 22 -20.17 -1.13 8.73
C LYS A 22 -19.55 -1.14 7.33
N PHE A 23 -19.15 0.02 6.80
CA PHE A 23 -18.50 0.08 5.49
C PHE A 23 -17.09 -0.51 5.53
N GLU A 24 -16.34 -0.27 6.60
CA GLU A 24 -15.03 -0.91 6.83
C GLU A 24 -15.16 -2.44 6.88
N GLN A 25 -16.15 -2.96 7.63
CA GLN A 25 -16.40 -4.41 7.69
C GLN A 25 -16.83 -5.01 6.34
N LEU A 26 -17.53 -4.26 5.50
CA LEU A 26 -17.89 -4.70 4.15
C LEU A 26 -16.68 -4.72 3.23
N LEU A 27 -15.76 -3.76 3.40
CA LEU A 27 -14.49 -3.72 2.69
C LEU A 27 -13.62 -4.92 3.07
N ASP A 28 -13.45 -5.20 4.36
CA ASP A 28 -12.69 -6.36 4.83
C ASP A 28 -13.23 -7.67 4.25
N LYS A 29 -14.56 -7.86 4.25
CA LYS A 29 -15.20 -9.03 3.64
C LYS A 29 -14.95 -9.11 2.13
N ALA A 30 -14.97 -7.99 1.42
CA ALA A 30 -14.70 -7.95 -0.01
C ALA A 30 -13.23 -8.31 -0.31
N LEU A 31 -12.30 -7.84 0.53
CA LEU A 31 -10.87 -8.15 0.47
C LEU A 31 -10.60 -9.63 0.76
N GLU A 32 -11.27 -10.20 1.77
CA GLU A 32 -11.21 -11.64 2.10
C GLU A 32 -11.73 -12.52 0.95
N ALA A 33 -12.78 -12.07 0.27
CA ALA A 33 -13.38 -12.77 -0.87
C ALA A 33 -12.48 -12.74 -2.13
N LYS A 34 -11.43 -11.90 -2.16
CA LYS A 34 -10.47 -11.77 -3.28
C LYS A 34 -11.18 -11.59 -4.63
N VAL A 35 -12.21 -10.74 -4.65
CA VAL A 35 -12.91 -10.36 -5.88
C VAL A 35 -11.99 -9.59 -6.82
N ASP A 36 -12.29 -9.53 -8.11
CA ASP A 36 -11.45 -8.80 -9.08
C ASP A 36 -11.63 -7.27 -8.96
N TYR A 37 -12.84 -6.82 -8.61
CA TYR A 37 -13.17 -5.39 -8.49
C TYR A 37 -13.94 -5.08 -7.20
N ILE A 38 -13.50 -4.06 -6.46
CA ILE A 38 -14.24 -3.50 -5.32
C ILE A 38 -14.63 -2.07 -5.66
N ILE A 39 -15.94 -1.81 -5.71
CA ILE A 39 -16.50 -0.48 -5.99
C ILE A 39 -16.89 0.14 -4.66
N ILE A 40 -16.17 1.20 -4.27
CA ILE A 40 -16.41 1.94 -3.02
C ILE A 40 -17.15 3.23 -3.36
N GLU A 41 -18.45 3.29 -3.04
CA GLU A 41 -19.23 4.52 -3.20
C GLU A 41 -19.00 5.56 -2.08
N PRO A 42 -18.85 5.18 -0.79
CA PRO A 42 -18.57 6.15 0.28
C PRO A 42 -17.21 6.83 0.07
N THR A 43 -17.24 8.13 -0.22
CA THR A 43 -16.03 8.92 -0.54
C THR A 43 -14.99 8.88 0.57
N ARG A 44 -15.43 8.99 1.84
CA ARG A 44 -14.53 8.93 3.00
C ARG A 44 -13.73 7.63 3.08
N LEU A 45 -14.37 6.48 2.86
CA LEU A 45 -13.70 5.18 2.89
C LEU A 45 -12.76 5.01 1.69
N GLY A 46 -13.20 5.46 0.51
CA GLY A 46 -12.40 5.43 -0.71
C GLY A 46 -11.14 6.28 -0.59
N ASP A 47 -11.24 7.49 -0.05
CA ASP A 47 -10.11 8.41 0.14
C ASP A 47 -9.08 7.85 1.14
N GLU A 48 -9.56 7.26 2.24
CA GLU A 48 -8.67 6.62 3.23
C GLU A 48 -7.95 5.41 2.63
N THR A 49 -8.69 4.52 1.95
CA THR A 49 -8.12 3.36 1.25
C THR A 49 -7.10 3.79 0.19
N GLY A 50 -7.45 4.78 -0.64
CA GLY A 50 -6.57 5.34 -1.66
C GLY A 50 -5.31 5.98 -1.07
N ARG A 51 -5.43 6.68 0.05
CA ARG A 51 -4.27 7.24 0.76
C ARG A 51 -3.32 6.15 1.26
N TRP A 52 -3.85 5.06 1.81
CA TRP A 52 -3.02 3.93 2.25
C TRP A 52 -2.27 3.26 1.09
N ILE A 53 -2.94 3.07 -0.05
CA ILE A 53 -2.31 2.58 -1.29
C ILE A 53 -1.20 3.55 -1.76
N TYR A 54 -1.48 4.85 -1.76
CA TYR A 54 -0.51 5.87 -2.17
C TYR A 54 0.73 5.91 -1.27
N VAL A 55 0.53 5.84 0.05
CA VAL A 55 1.65 5.81 1.02
C VAL A 55 2.49 4.55 0.81
N GLY A 56 1.88 3.40 0.60
CA GLY A 56 2.59 2.15 0.28
C GLY A 56 3.45 2.29 -0.96
N ASN A 57 2.89 2.83 -2.05
CA ASN A 57 3.63 3.11 -3.27
C ASN A 57 4.81 4.05 -3.08
N CYS A 58 4.61 5.13 -2.32
CA CYS A 58 5.67 6.08 -2.02
C CYS A 58 6.81 5.40 -1.26
N LEU A 59 6.48 4.60 -0.25
CA LEU A 59 7.48 3.84 0.51
C LEU A 59 8.22 2.84 -0.36
N HIS A 60 7.53 2.10 -1.22
CA HIS A 60 8.17 1.15 -2.13
C HIS A 60 9.13 1.85 -3.11
N LYS A 61 8.68 2.93 -3.77
CA LYS A 61 9.51 3.69 -4.72
C LYS A 61 10.72 4.33 -4.04
N THR A 62 10.54 4.91 -2.86
CA THR A 62 11.64 5.54 -2.11
C THR A 62 12.65 4.51 -1.62
N ALA A 63 12.20 3.34 -1.18
CA ALA A 63 13.06 2.22 -0.82
C ALA A 63 13.96 1.79 -2.00
N VAL A 64 13.37 1.60 -3.18
CA VAL A 64 14.09 1.21 -4.41
C VAL A 64 15.09 2.30 -4.84
N ILE A 65 14.64 3.56 -4.89
CA ILE A 65 15.51 4.69 -5.26
C ILE A 65 16.68 4.82 -4.28
N SER A 66 16.41 4.72 -2.98
CA SER A 66 17.44 4.81 -1.94
C SER A 66 18.45 3.66 -2.04
N GLY A 67 17.99 2.43 -2.33
CA GLY A 67 18.87 1.28 -2.53
C GLY A 67 19.76 1.43 -3.77
N ILE A 68 19.21 1.89 -4.89
CA ILE A 68 19.99 2.19 -6.11
C ILE A 68 21.00 3.31 -5.83
N ALA A 69 20.57 4.37 -5.14
CA ALA A 69 21.44 5.48 -4.76
C ALA A 69 22.61 5.01 -3.87
N SER A 70 22.37 4.10 -2.93
CA SER A 70 23.44 3.59 -2.06
C SER A 70 24.50 2.79 -2.85
N ILE A 71 24.06 1.99 -3.83
CA ILE A 71 24.98 1.22 -4.71
C ILE A 71 25.81 2.18 -5.56
N ILE A 72 25.18 3.17 -6.20
CA ILE A 72 25.87 4.17 -7.02
C ILE A 72 26.87 4.97 -6.18
N SER A 73 26.47 5.46 -5.00
CA SER A 73 27.36 6.17 -4.09
C SER A 73 28.53 5.31 -3.62
N SER A 74 28.31 4.01 -3.38
CA SER A 74 29.37 3.06 -3.01
C SER A 74 30.36 2.80 -4.15
N LEU A 75 29.92 2.84 -5.41
CA LEU A 75 30.80 2.64 -6.58
C LEU A 75 31.65 3.87 -6.89
N ILE A 76 31.08 5.08 -6.75
CA ILE A 76 31.78 6.34 -7.05
C ILE A 76 32.76 6.72 -5.92
N TRP A 77 32.41 6.44 -4.65
CA TRP A 77 33.16 6.90 -3.48
C TRP A 77 33.71 5.73 -2.64
N GLN A 78 34.56 4.89 -3.25
CA GLN A 78 35.16 3.71 -2.59
C GLN A 78 35.89 4.05 -1.25
N ASN A 79 36.33 5.30 -1.05
CA ASN A 79 37.08 5.73 0.14
C ASN A 79 36.22 6.35 1.28
N ARG A 80 34.89 6.48 1.16
CA ARG A 80 34.01 7.06 2.22
C ARG A 80 32.76 6.22 2.47
N LEU A 81 32.94 4.95 2.84
CA LEU A 81 31.87 4.03 3.28
C LEU A 81 30.94 4.60 4.37
N LEU A 82 31.39 5.59 5.13
CA LEU A 82 30.60 6.28 6.16
C LEU A 82 29.37 7.02 5.61
N VAL A 83 29.37 7.44 4.33
CA VAL A 83 28.25 8.21 3.74
C VAL A 83 27.18 7.29 3.14
N SER A 84 27.54 6.09 2.65
CA SER A 84 26.54 5.15 2.09
C SER A 84 25.79 4.36 3.17
N SER A 85 26.37 4.22 4.36
CA SER A 85 25.75 3.51 5.50
C SER A 85 24.37 4.02 5.92
N PRO A 86 24.13 5.34 6.15
CA PRO A 86 22.80 5.82 6.55
C PRO A 86 21.74 5.67 5.45
N ILE A 87 22.14 5.83 4.18
CA ILE A 87 21.23 5.68 3.03
C ILE A 87 20.79 4.21 2.89
N CYS A 88 21.73 3.28 3.09
CA CYS A 88 21.43 1.85 3.13
C CYS A 88 20.49 1.48 4.29
N VAL A 89 20.74 2.00 5.50
CA VAL A 89 19.86 1.77 6.66
C VAL A 89 18.46 2.32 6.42
N ILE A 90 18.33 3.53 5.85
CA ILE A 90 17.02 4.11 5.50
C ILE A 90 16.31 3.27 4.42
N SER A 91 17.03 2.77 3.41
CA SER A 91 16.46 1.89 2.38
C SER A 91 15.95 0.58 2.98
N ILE A 92 16.75 -0.08 3.83
CA ILE A 92 16.35 -1.33 4.51
C ILE A 92 15.17 -1.06 5.45
N PHE A 93 15.18 0.07 6.17
CA PHE A 93 14.10 0.46 7.06
C PHE A 93 12.80 0.74 6.31
N CYS A 94 12.84 1.54 5.23
CA CYS A 94 11.65 1.78 4.40
C CYS A 94 11.16 0.51 3.71
N THR A 95 12.06 -0.36 3.24
CA THR A 95 11.69 -1.66 2.64
C THR A 95 11.09 -2.58 3.69
N GLY A 96 11.66 -2.60 4.90
CA GLY A 96 11.17 -3.39 6.03
C GLY A 96 9.79 -2.92 6.48
N LEU A 97 9.60 -1.61 6.65
CA LEU A 97 8.29 -1.03 6.96
C LEU A 97 7.27 -1.30 5.85
N TYR A 98 7.65 -1.13 4.58
CA TYR A 98 6.77 -1.48 3.47
C TYR A 98 6.38 -2.96 3.52
N THR A 99 7.35 -3.84 3.75
CA THR A 99 7.10 -5.28 3.83
C THR A 99 6.21 -5.63 5.01
N VAL A 100 6.46 -5.09 6.20
CA VAL A 100 5.64 -5.43 7.38
C VAL A 100 4.25 -4.81 7.28
N SER A 101 4.11 -3.60 6.76
CA SER A 101 2.82 -2.91 6.73
C SER A 101 1.95 -3.28 5.52
N TRP A 102 2.53 -3.49 4.33
CA TRP A 102 1.77 -3.77 3.09
C TRP A 102 1.79 -5.24 2.66
N ASN A 103 2.60 -6.13 3.26
CA ASN A 103 2.48 -7.57 2.97
C ASN A 103 1.22 -8.18 3.61
N TYR A 104 0.75 -7.61 4.72
CA TYR A 104 -0.48 -8.03 5.38
C TYR A 104 -1.72 -7.23 4.96
N ASP A 105 -1.56 -6.12 4.23
CA ASP A 105 -2.68 -5.31 3.75
C ASP A 105 -3.19 -5.83 2.39
N PRO A 106 -4.37 -6.47 2.33
CA PRO A 106 -4.93 -6.99 1.08
C PRO A 106 -5.32 -5.88 0.10
N CYS A 107 -5.43 -4.62 0.53
CA CYS A 107 -5.75 -3.49 -0.35
C CYS A 107 -4.66 -3.26 -1.42
N CYS A 108 -3.41 -3.66 -1.15
CA CYS A 108 -2.31 -3.48 -2.11
C CYS A 108 -2.49 -4.28 -3.41
N GLN A 109 -3.34 -5.32 -3.42
CA GLN A 109 -3.61 -6.15 -4.60
C GLN A 109 -4.51 -5.44 -5.62
N TYR A 110 -5.18 -4.35 -5.22
CA TYR A 110 -6.16 -3.62 -6.01
C TYR A 110 -5.59 -2.32 -6.63
N GLN A 111 -4.26 -2.22 -6.69
CA GLN A 111 -3.53 -1.05 -7.18
C GLN A 111 -3.36 -1.01 -8.71
#